data_AF-A0A177ANA1-F1
#
_entry.id   AF-A0A177ANA1-F1
#
_cell.length_a   1.000
_cell.length_b   1.000
_cell.length_c   1.000
_cell.angle_alpha   90.00
_cell.angle_beta   90.00
_cell.angle_gamma   90.00
#
_symmetry.space_group_name_H-M   'P 1'
#
loop_
_entity.id
_entity.type
_entity.pdbx_description
1 polymer ?
#
loop_
_entity_poly.entity_id
_entity_poly.type
_entity_poly.pdbx_seq_one_letter_code
_entity_poly.pdbx_strand_id
1 'polypeptide(L)'
;MSSELEALRNQLRAAQRREQEAERLREEEQRLREEAERLREYERQRYEQRTGKTTLPEFLDACHNHLCLGLTIQPDTTQSTQGDAANADNKPRPDRILPWPEFDAEQARTWQDLMDSEFVLERHFTSLHTLEESGEAVRRRQMGSELDLNSFARFTVEDLVSQIIERFSKDSVLCHRFGIKGAVKFENHSNTLSPDRTTEQMQSLSISDNPRRSERLRAHANKPGRADSPKPSKSAMKSSRPRADQFCVYNTSGEGETEHRVAALTIEYKAPHKLTLGHIYEGLAEMNLDEVVEEGENESVAIRCRRLVAAVITQGFSYMVKAGVEYGEIYTGEATIFLRIPDDPSTVYYSLSVPKGDVGASTGWDERGNLSVSTVHCMEAF
;
A
#
# COMPACT_ATOMS: atom_id res chain seq x y z
N MET A 1 11.56 -83.49 -43.76
CA MET A 1 12.69 -83.53 -42.79
C MET A 1 13.53 -82.25 -42.80
N SER A 2 14.47 -82.02 -43.73
CA SER A 2 15.35 -80.83 -43.66
C SER A 2 14.64 -79.48 -43.90
N SER A 3 13.73 -79.41 -44.88
CA SER A 3 12.97 -78.20 -45.24
C SER A 3 11.96 -77.78 -44.14
N GLU A 4 11.30 -78.74 -43.51
CA GLU A 4 10.34 -78.47 -42.42
C GLU A 4 11.02 -77.98 -41.15
N LEU A 5 12.20 -78.52 -40.81
CA LEU A 5 13.02 -78.06 -39.69
C LEU A 5 13.50 -76.61 -39.90
N GLU A 6 13.80 -76.23 -41.14
CA GLU A 6 14.23 -74.88 -41.50
C GLU A 6 13.06 -73.88 -41.46
N ALA A 7 11.89 -74.30 -41.95
CA ALA A 7 10.64 -73.53 -41.83
C ALA A 7 10.25 -73.28 -40.36
N LEU A 8 10.34 -74.30 -39.50
CA LEU A 8 10.08 -74.17 -38.06
C LEU A 8 11.09 -73.24 -37.37
N ARG A 9 12.37 -73.33 -37.71
CA ARG A 9 13.42 -72.42 -37.20
C ARG A 9 13.19 -70.97 -37.63
N ASN A 10 12.64 -70.75 -38.82
CA ASN A 10 12.30 -69.41 -39.30
C ASN A 10 11.04 -68.86 -38.61
N GLN A 11 10.03 -69.70 -38.37
CA GLN A 11 8.86 -69.31 -37.57
C GLN A 11 9.23 -68.96 -36.13
N LEU A 12 10.10 -69.73 -35.48
CA LEU A 12 10.56 -69.45 -34.12
C LEU A 12 11.31 -68.11 -34.05
N ARG A 13 12.21 -67.84 -35.01
CA ARG A 13 12.92 -66.56 -35.10
C ARG A 13 12.00 -65.37 -35.40
N ALA A 14 10.91 -65.58 -36.14
CA ALA A 14 9.91 -64.55 -36.39
C ALA A 14 9.06 -64.29 -35.14
N ALA A 15 8.70 -65.32 -34.38
CA ALA A 15 7.97 -65.20 -33.12
C ALA A 15 8.81 -64.45 -32.07
N GLN A 16 10.08 -64.82 -31.91
CA GLN A 16 11.01 -64.14 -30.98
C GLN A 16 11.18 -62.65 -31.31
N ARG A 17 11.25 -62.29 -32.60
CA ARG A 17 11.34 -60.87 -33.00
C ARG A 17 10.10 -60.08 -32.65
N ARG A 18 8.90 -60.66 -32.86
CA ARG A 18 7.64 -60.01 -32.47
C ARG A 18 7.53 -59.84 -30.96
N GLU A 19 8.01 -60.81 -30.19
CA GLU A 19 8.03 -60.73 -28.73
C GLU A 19 8.96 -59.62 -28.24
N GLN A 20 10.19 -59.54 -28.76
CA GLN A 20 11.13 -58.46 -28.45
C GLN A 20 10.62 -57.07 -28.89
N GLU A 21 9.92 -56.98 -30.01
CA GLU A 21 9.29 -55.73 -30.46
C GLU A 21 8.13 -55.34 -29.56
N ALA A 22 7.28 -56.29 -29.16
CA ALA A 22 6.20 -56.06 -28.22
C ALA A 22 6.71 -55.66 -26.82
N GLU A 23 7.82 -56.25 -26.37
CA GLU A 23 8.47 -55.90 -25.10
C GLU A 23 9.02 -54.47 -25.14
N ARG A 24 9.74 -54.10 -26.21
CA ARG A 24 10.22 -52.72 -26.41
C ARG A 24 9.08 -51.70 -26.46
N LEU A 25 7.99 -52.01 -27.15
CA LEU A 25 6.82 -51.13 -27.21
C LEU A 25 6.17 -50.94 -25.83
N ARG A 26 6.10 -52.00 -25.01
CA ARG A 26 5.59 -51.92 -23.64
C ARG A 26 6.51 -51.09 -22.74
N GLU A 27 7.82 -51.27 -22.86
CA GLU A 27 8.80 -50.46 -22.12
C GLU A 27 8.74 -48.98 -22.50
N GLU A 28 8.62 -48.67 -23.79
CA GLU A 28 8.47 -47.31 -24.28
C GLU A 28 7.14 -46.68 -23.81
N GLU A 29 6.04 -47.41 -23.91
CA GLU A 29 4.75 -46.97 -23.39
C GLU A 29 4.80 -46.73 -21.88
N GLN A 30 5.49 -47.58 -21.12
CA GLN A 30 5.66 -47.41 -19.68
C GLN A 30 6.49 -46.15 -19.36
N ARG A 31 7.60 -45.91 -20.07
CA ARG A 31 8.41 -44.68 -19.88
C ARG A 31 7.62 -43.42 -20.19
N LEU A 32 6.84 -43.42 -21.28
CA LEU A 32 5.98 -42.29 -21.63
C LEU A 32 4.90 -42.03 -20.57
N ARG A 33 4.34 -43.09 -19.98
CA ARG A 33 3.37 -42.98 -18.88
C ARG A 33 4.02 -42.41 -17.61
N GLU A 34 5.20 -42.89 -17.23
CA GLU A 34 5.95 -42.39 -16.08
C GLU A 34 6.35 -40.91 -16.26
N GLU A 35 6.80 -40.52 -17.46
CA GLU A 35 7.12 -39.13 -17.77
C GLU A 35 5.88 -38.22 -17.73
N ALA A 36 4.77 -38.68 -18.29
CA ALA A 36 3.49 -37.96 -18.24
C ALA A 36 2.98 -37.81 -16.81
N GLU A 37 3.16 -38.82 -15.94
CA GLU A 37 2.78 -38.75 -14.53
C GLU A 37 3.64 -37.74 -13.77
N ARG A 38 4.97 -37.76 -13.96
CA ARG A 38 5.88 -36.76 -13.37
C ARG A 38 5.54 -35.33 -13.80
N LEU A 39 5.22 -35.12 -15.08
CA LEU A 39 4.81 -33.81 -15.58
C LEU A 39 3.51 -33.35 -14.93
N ARG A 40 2.51 -34.24 -14.81
CA ARG A 40 1.23 -33.92 -14.13
C ARG A 40 1.42 -33.61 -12.65
N GLU A 41 2.29 -34.33 -11.96
CA GLU A 41 2.60 -34.08 -10.56
C GLU A 41 3.32 -32.74 -10.38
N TYR A 42 4.30 -32.45 -11.25
CA TYR A 42 4.99 -31.16 -11.28
C TYR A 42 4.02 -29.99 -11.55
N GLU A 43 3.13 -30.11 -12.53
CA GLU A 43 2.11 -29.11 -12.82
C GLU A 43 1.14 -28.90 -11.65
N ARG A 44 0.72 -29.98 -10.99
CA ARG A 44 -0.12 -29.94 -9.79
C ARG A 44 0.57 -29.19 -8.66
N GLN A 45 1.80 -29.57 -8.33
CA GLN A 45 2.57 -28.92 -7.26
C GLN A 45 2.76 -27.43 -7.54
N ARG A 46 3.11 -27.06 -8.78
CA ARG A 46 3.24 -25.67 -9.19
C ARG A 46 1.92 -24.89 -9.06
N TYR A 47 0.80 -25.51 -9.43
CA TYR A 47 -0.52 -24.90 -9.31
C TYR A 47 -0.92 -24.70 -7.84
N GLU A 48 -0.69 -25.70 -7.00
CA GLU A 48 -0.95 -25.63 -5.55
C GLU A 48 -0.10 -24.55 -4.88
N GLN A 49 1.18 -24.42 -5.23
CA GLN A 49 2.05 -23.35 -4.72
C GLN A 49 1.55 -21.96 -5.14
N ARG A 50 1.14 -21.78 -6.40
CA ARG A 50 0.67 -20.47 -6.91
C ARG A 50 -0.68 -20.04 -6.36
N THR A 51 -1.56 -20.99 -6.03
CA THR A 51 -2.92 -20.73 -5.55
C THR A 51 -3.05 -20.80 -4.03
N GLY A 52 -2.08 -21.43 -3.36
CA GLY A 52 -1.97 -21.46 -1.90
C GLY A 52 -1.65 -20.10 -1.30
N LYS A 53 -1.80 -20.00 0.02
CA LYS A 53 -1.35 -18.82 0.79
C LYS A 53 0.16 -18.66 0.67
N THR A 54 0.67 -17.44 0.77
CA THR A 54 2.09 -17.09 0.70
C THR A 54 2.67 -16.81 2.08
N THR A 55 3.97 -16.99 2.23
CA THR A 55 4.73 -16.49 3.38
C THR A 55 4.86 -14.97 3.31
N LEU A 56 5.29 -14.31 4.40
CA LEU A 56 5.49 -12.85 4.36
C LEU A 56 6.50 -12.42 3.27
N PRO A 57 7.68 -13.07 3.13
CA PRO A 57 8.64 -12.68 2.10
C PRO A 57 8.12 -12.90 0.67
N GLU A 58 7.47 -14.05 0.41
CA GLU A 58 6.82 -14.34 -0.88
C GLU A 58 5.74 -13.30 -1.21
N PHE A 59 4.97 -12.90 -0.20
CA PHE A 59 3.92 -11.91 -0.34
C PHE A 59 4.48 -10.54 -0.71
N LEU A 60 5.48 -10.04 0.01
CA LEU A 60 6.10 -8.74 -0.23
C LEU A 60 6.79 -8.70 -1.61
N ASP A 61 7.48 -9.78 -2.01
CA ASP A 61 8.06 -9.88 -3.35
C ASP A 61 6.99 -9.81 -4.45
N ALA A 62 5.89 -10.55 -4.28
CA ALA A 62 4.79 -10.52 -5.22
C ALA A 62 4.09 -9.15 -5.26
N CYS A 63 3.96 -8.46 -4.13
CA CYS A 63 3.45 -7.10 -4.06
C CYS A 63 4.34 -6.11 -4.81
N HIS A 64 5.66 -6.19 -4.65
CA HIS A 64 6.61 -5.37 -5.39
C HIS A 64 6.47 -5.61 -6.90
N ASN A 65 6.57 -6.88 -7.31
CA ASN A 65 6.63 -7.28 -8.71
C ASN A 65 5.32 -7.05 -9.45
N HIS A 66 4.17 -7.32 -8.83
CA HIS A 66 2.88 -7.24 -9.48
C HIS A 66 2.13 -5.93 -9.25
N LEU A 67 2.31 -5.28 -8.09
CA LEU A 67 1.53 -4.11 -7.70
C LEU A 67 2.36 -2.82 -7.81
N CYS A 68 3.50 -2.74 -7.13
CA CYS A 68 4.31 -1.50 -7.09
C CYS A 68 4.91 -1.15 -8.44
N LEU A 69 5.54 -2.12 -9.12
CA LEU A 69 6.05 -1.92 -10.48
C LEU A 69 4.94 -1.69 -11.52
N GLY A 70 3.67 -1.91 -11.17
CA GLY A 70 2.51 -1.68 -12.02
C GLY A 70 2.06 -0.20 -12.12
N LEU A 71 2.66 0.70 -11.35
CA LEU A 71 2.32 2.12 -11.36
C LEU A 71 2.52 2.73 -12.77
N THR A 72 1.47 3.33 -13.32
CA THR A 72 1.51 4.02 -14.61
C THR A 72 1.01 5.45 -14.45
N ILE A 73 1.89 6.42 -14.68
CA ILE A 73 1.55 7.85 -14.65
C ILE A 73 0.91 8.25 -15.98
N GLN A 74 -0.12 9.10 -15.93
CA GLN A 74 -0.72 9.69 -17.13
C GLN A 74 0.34 10.58 -17.83
N PRO A 75 0.84 10.22 -19.03
CA PRO A 75 1.85 11.03 -19.71
C PRO A 75 1.29 12.37 -20.21
N ASP A 76 -0.03 12.44 -20.48
CA ASP A 76 -0.69 13.65 -20.95
C ASP A 76 -1.11 14.55 -19.77
N THR A 77 -0.33 15.60 -19.54
CA THR A 77 -0.62 16.59 -18.50
C THR A 77 -1.95 17.31 -18.70
N THR A 78 -2.50 17.35 -19.92
CA THR A 78 -3.82 17.96 -20.18
C THR A 78 -4.99 17.11 -19.68
N GLN A 79 -4.75 15.82 -19.47
CA GLN A 79 -5.70 14.85 -18.88
C GLN A 79 -5.50 14.67 -17.37
N SER A 80 -4.61 15.46 -16.78
CA SER A 80 -4.30 15.41 -15.35
C SER A 80 -4.92 16.61 -14.62
N THR A 81 -5.18 16.43 -13.32
CA THR A 81 -5.67 17.52 -12.48
C THR A 81 -4.69 18.68 -12.45
N GLN A 82 -5.22 19.89 -12.67
CA GLN A 82 -4.44 21.13 -12.61
C GLN A 82 -4.51 21.73 -11.20
N GLY A 83 -3.45 22.42 -10.77
CA GLY A 83 -3.40 23.11 -9.48
C GLY A 83 -2.03 22.99 -8.82
N ASP A 84 -1.78 23.85 -7.85
CA ASP A 84 -0.54 23.83 -7.06
C ASP A 84 -0.49 22.57 -6.18
N ALA A 85 0.69 21.94 -6.11
CA ALA A 85 0.94 20.83 -5.20
C ALA A 85 0.91 21.30 -3.74
N ALA A 86 1.29 22.55 -3.50
CA ALA A 86 1.43 23.14 -2.20
C ALA A 86 0.16 23.89 -1.77
N ASN A 87 -0.42 23.46 -0.65
CA ASN A 87 -1.39 24.26 0.08
C ASN A 87 -0.82 24.49 1.48
N ALA A 88 0.21 25.33 1.57
CA ALA A 88 0.93 25.66 2.81
C ALA A 88 0.49 26.99 3.44
N ASP A 89 -0.27 27.81 2.70
CA ASP A 89 -0.63 29.16 3.13
C ASP A 89 -1.41 29.17 4.44
N ASN A 90 -1.00 30.04 5.36
CA ASN A 90 -1.63 30.22 6.67
C ASN A 90 -1.67 28.94 7.54
N LYS A 91 -0.75 28.00 7.32
CA LYS A 91 -0.61 26.79 8.14
C LYS A 91 0.60 26.91 9.08
N PRO A 92 0.55 26.26 10.27
CA PRO A 92 1.74 26.06 11.08
C PRO A 92 2.83 25.38 10.25
N ARG A 93 4.05 25.90 10.33
CA ARG A 93 5.23 25.34 9.68
C ARG A 93 6.31 25.06 10.73
N PRO A 94 7.21 24.10 10.47
CA PRO A 94 8.43 24.00 11.25
C PRO A 94 9.38 25.15 10.91
N ASP A 95 10.41 25.32 11.72
CA ASP A 95 11.56 26.18 11.46
C ASP A 95 12.60 25.45 10.60
N ARG A 96 12.76 24.13 10.82
CA ARG A 96 13.74 23.29 10.13
C ARG A 96 13.16 22.01 9.55
N ILE A 97 13.65 21.63 8.37
CA ILE A 97 13.45 20.30 7.78
C ILE A 97 14.82 19.63 7.72
N LEU A 98 15.00 18.51 8.41
CA LEU A 98 16.29 17.82 8.56
C LEU A 98 16.20 16.35 8.11
N PRO A 99 17.28 15.75 7.56
CA PRO A 99 17.32 14.30 7.34
C PRO A 99 17.11 13.55 8.67
N TRP A 100 16.39 12.44 8.65
CA TRP A 100 16.20 11.53 9.79
C TRP A 100 17.38 10.56 9.87
N PRO A 101 18.39 10.80 10.72
CA PRO A 101 19.65 10.08 10.63
C PRO A 101 19.55 8.60 11.04
N GLU A 102 18.63 8.27 11.94
CA GLU A 102 18.45 6.91 12.47
C GLU A 102 17.44 6.06 11.69
N PHE A 103 16.77 6.61 10.66
CA PHE A 103 15.66 5.93 9.99
C PHE A 103 16.03 4.54 9.48
N ASP A 104 17.07 4.43 8.64
CA ASP A 104 17.51 3.15 8.06
C ASP A 104 17.91 2.15 9.16
N ALA A 105 18.58 2.63 10.21
CA ALA A 105 19.00 1.78 11.32
C ALA A 105 17.81 1.30 12.17
N GLU A 106 16.76 2.11 12.34
CA GLU A 106 15.51 1.74 13.01
C GLU A 106 14.71 0.73 12.19
N GLN A 107 14.61 0.95 10.88
CA GLN A 107 13.96 0.02 9.96
C GLN A 107 14.66 -1.33 9.92
N ALA A 108 15.99 -1.35 9.69
CA ALA A 108 16.77 -2.58 9.63
C ALA A 108 16.65 -3.42 10.91
N ARG A 109 16.64 -2.78 12.09
CA ARG A 109 16.42 -3.50 13.37
C ARG A 109 15.02 -4.11 13.45
N THR A 110 14.00 -3.36 13.06
CA THR A 110 12.60 -3.82 13.08
C THR A 110 12.41 -5.01 12.14
N TRP A 111 12.96 -4.91 10.93
CA TRP A 111 12.91 -6.00 9.94
C TRP A 111 13.73 -7.21 10.37
N GLN A 112 14.91 -7.03 10.93
CA GLN A 112 15.70 -8.14 11.45
C GLN A 112 14.93 -8.92 12.53
N ASP A 113 14.34 -8.21 13.50
CA ASP A 113 13.53 -8.82 14.56
C ASP A 113 12.31 -9.60 14.02
N LEU A 114 11.69 -9.08 12.95
CA LEU A 114 10.56 -9.73 12.29
C LEU A 114 11.02 -10.97 11.51
N MET A 115 12.11 -10.86 10.75
CA MET A 115 12.61 -11.94 9.88
C MET A 115 13.25 -13.08 10.66
N ASP A 116 13.72 -12.83 11.88
CA ASP A 116 14.20 -13.86 12.82
C ASP A 116 13.05 -14.65 13.49
N SER A 117 11.78 -14.24 13.30
CA SER A 117 10.62 -14.92 13.90
C SER A 117 10.16 -16.12 13.05
N GLU A 118 9.57 -17.14 13.69
CA GLU A 118 8.99 -18.28 12.95
C GLU A 118 7.79 -17.88 12.09
N PHE A 119 7.14 -16.75 12.41
CA PHE A 119 5.98 -16.23 11.69
C PHE A 119 6.24 -16.05 10.20
N VAL A 120 7.46 -15.62 9.80
CA VAL A 120 7.76 -15.36 8.37
C VAL A 120 7.82 -16.63 7.53
N LEU A 121 7.91 -17.81 8.15
CA LEU A 121 7.84 -19.11 7.49
C LEU A 121 6.39 -19.59 7.30
N GLU A 122 5.44 -18.98 8.01
CA GLU A 122 4.03 -19.36 7.98
C GLU A 122 3.31 -18.75 6.77
N ARG A 123 2.39 -19.51 6.18
CA ARG A 123 1.68 -19.14 4.95
C ARG A 123 0.33 -18.49 5.27
N HIS A 124 0.34 -17.18 5.55
CA HIS A 124 -0.87 -16.43 5.95
C HIS A 124 -1.48 -15.57 4.83
N PHE A 125 -0.68 -15.23 3.83
CA PHE A 125 -0.96 -14.11 2.93
C PHE A 125 -1.53 -14.53 1.58
N THR A 126 -2.04 -13.56 0.84
CA THR A 126 -2.75 -13.78 -0.43
C THR A 126 -1.88 -14.53 -1.46
N SER A 127 -2.52 -15.40 -2.24
CA SER A 127 -1.81 -16.24 -3.21
C SER A 127 -1.10 -15.42 -4.30
N LEU A 128 -0.01 -15.96 -4.83
CA LEU A 128 0.72 -15.36 -5.95
C LEU A 128 -0.19 -15.10 -7.14
N HIS A 129 -1.04 -16.08 -7.48
CA HIS A 129 -1.98 -15.94 -8.59
C HIS A 129 -2.95 -14.76 -8.38
N THR A 130 -3.49 -14.59 -7.18
CA THR A 130 -4.40 -13.47 -6.88
C THR A 130 -3.69 -12.11 -6.96
N LEU A 131 -2.44 -12.02 -6.51
CA LEU A 131 -1.64 -10.78 -6.59
C LEU A 131 -1.30 -10.43 -8.05
N GLU A 132 -0.99 -11.43 -8.87
CA GLU A 132 -0.73 -11.26 -10.30
C GLU A 132 -1.96 -10.70 -11.04
N GLU A 133 -3.13 -11.30 -10.82
CA GLU A 133 -4.42 -10.82 -11.37
C GLU A 133 -4.76 -9.40 -10.89
N SER A 134 -4.52 -9.13 -9.60
CA SER A 134 -4.72 -7.79 -9.03
C SER A 134 -3.78 -6.77 -9.67
N GLY A 135 -2.53 -7.16 -9.92
CA GLY A 135 -1.55 -6.35 -10.63
C GLY A 135 -1.95 -6.03 -12.06
N GLU A 136 -2.59 -6.97 -12.78
CA GLU A 136 -3.15 -6.67 -14.10
C GLU A 136 -4.25 -5.63 -14.05
N ALA A 137 -5.10 -5.65 -13.02
CA ALA A 137 -6.15 -4.66 -12.84
C ALA A 137 -5.56 -3.27 -12.51
N VAL A 138 -4.52 -3.23 -11.68
CA VAL A 138 -3.79 -2.00 -11.31
C VAL A 138 -3.13 -1.37 -12.54
N ARG A 139 -2.41 -2.16 -13.36
CA ARG A 139 -1.71 -1.69 -14.58
C ARG A 139 -2.63 -1.04 -15.62
N ARG A 140 -3.92 -1.36 -15.61
CA ARG A 140 -4.92 -0.77 -16.53
C ARG A 140 -5.34 0.65 -16.11
N ARG A 141 -5.00 1.10 -14.90
CA ARG A 141 -5.34 2.43 -14.39
C ARG A 141 -4.16 3.37 -14.61
N GLN A 142 -4.46 4.57 -15.09
CA GLN A 142 -3.48 5.65 -15.23
C GLN A 142 -3.68 6.69 -14.14
N MET A 143 -2.57 7.19 -13.61
CA MET A 143 -2.57 8.14 -12.50
C MET A 143 -2.59 9.56 -13.03
N GLY A 144 -3.76 10.23 -12.97
CA GLY A 144 -3.92 11.63 -13.38
C GLY A 144 -4.34 12.58 -12.25
N SER A 145 -4.62 12.05 -11.06
CA SER A 145 -5.14 12.82 -9.93
C SER A 145 -4.77 12.23 -8.57
N GLU A 146 -4.91 13.03 -7.52
CA GLU A 146 -4.81 12.57 -6.14
C GLU A 146 -5.87 11.50 -5.80
N LEU A 147 -7.03 11.52 -6.46
CA LEU A 147 -8.08 10.51 -6.25
C LEU A 147 -7.67 9.15 -6.85
N ASP A 148 -7.03 9.17 -8.02
CA ASP A 148 -6.45 7.95 -8.62
C ASP A 148 -5.34 7.42 -7.72
N LEU A 149 -4.53 8.32 -7.15
CA LEU A 149 -3.46 7.98 -6.19
C LEU A 149 -3.98 7.39 -4.90
N ASN A 150 -5.02 7.98 -4.30
CA ASN A 150 -5.67 7.40 -3.14
C ASN A 150 -6.21 6.00 -3.45
N SER A 151 -6.85 5.81 -4.61
CA SER A 151 -7.34 4.51 -5.03
C SER A 151 -6.21 3.49 -5.19
N PHE A 152 -5.10 3.90 -5.81
CA PHE A 152 -3.91 3.06 -5.98
C PHE A 152 -3.31 2.68 -4.61
N ALA A 153 -2.97 3.67 -3.78
CA ALA A 153 -2.38 3.50 -2.46
C ALA A 153 -3.20 2.54 -1.59
N ARG A 154 -4.52 2.71 -1.64
CA ARG A 154 -5.45 1.86 -0.89
C ARG A 154 -5.31 0.38 -1.26
N PHE A 155 -5.28 0.07 -2.55
CA PHE A 155 -5.22 -1.32 -3.03
C PHE A 155 -3.81 -1.93 -2.95
N THR A 156 -2.76 -1.14 -3.14
CA THR A 156 -1.39 -1.65 -3.28
C THR A 156 -0.58 -1.59 -2.00
N VAL A 157 -0.99 -0.75 -1.03
CA VAL A 157 -0.27 -0.55 0.24
C VAL A 157 -1.22 -0.70 1.42
N GLU A 158 -2.22 0.16 1.57
CA GLU A 158 -2.99 0.30 2.82
C GLU A 158 -3.78 -0.96 3.20
N ASP A 159 -4.52 -1.54 2.26
CA ASP A 159 -5.28 -2.77 2.52
C ASP A 159 -4.33 -3.95 2.79
N LEU A 160 -3.11 -3.94 2.24
CA LEU A 160 -2.10 -4.98 2.46
C LEU A 160 -1.44 -4.84 3.83
N VAL A 161 -1.01 -3.63 4.20
CA VAL A 161 -0.49 -3.31 5.53
C VAL A 161 -1.52 -3.65 6.61
N SER A 162 -2.80 -3.32 6.38
CA SER A 162 -3.89 -3.68 7.30
C SER A 162 -3.99 -5.19 7.51
N GLN A 163 -3.88 -5.98 6.43
CA GLN A 163 -3.86 -7.45 6.52
C GLN A 163 -2.62 -7.98 7.24
N ILE A 164 -1.45 -7.39 7.01
CA ILE A 164 -0.20 -7.76 7.70
C ILE A 164 -0.33 -7.53 9.21
N ILE A 165 -0.70 -6.33 9.61
CA ILE A 165 -0.84 -5.99 11.04
C ILE A 165 -1.95 -6.82 11.70
N GLU A 166 -3.06 -7.10 11.01
CA GLU A 166 -4.10 -8.00 11.52
C GLU A 166 -3.53 -9.39 11.81
N ARG A 167 -2.63 -9.91 10.96
CA ARG A 167 -1.97 -11.21 11.20
C ARG A 167 -0.96 -11.13 12.33
N PHE A 168 -0.15 -10.09 12.39
CA PHE A 168 0.79 -9.87 13.50
C PHE A 168 0.05 -9.76 14.85
N SER A 169 -1.12 -9.13 14.88
CA SER A 169 -1.94 -9.00 16.09
C SER A 169 -2.48 -10.33 16.64
N LYS A 170 -2.40 -11.41 15.85
CA LYS A 170 -2.81 -12.76 16.25
C LYS A 170 -1.63 -13.61 16.74
N ASP A 171 -0.40 -13.14 16.52
CA ASP A 171 0.81 -13.81 16.97
C ASP A 171 1.30 -13.23 18.30
N SER A 172 1.31 -14.06 19.35
CA SER A 172 1.66 -13.59 20.69
C SER A 172 3.11 -13.11 20.84
N VAL A 173 4.04 -13.67 20.06
CA VAL A 173 5.47 -13.34 20.11
C VAL A 173 5.70 -11.96 19.49
N LEU A 174 5.15 -11.74 18.29
CA LEU A 174 5.19 -10.46 17.60
C LEU A 174 4.42 -9.38 18.38
N CYS A 175 3.27 -9.72 18.97
CA CYS A 175 2.52 -8.80 19.83
C CYS A 175 3.35 -8.33 21.01
N HIS A 176 4.04 -9.26 21.71
CA HIS A 176 4.90 -8.90 22.83
C HIS A 176 6.15 -8.12 22.37
N ARG A 177 6.79 -8.53 21.27
CA ARG A 177 8.02 -7.92 20.74
C ARG A 177 7.82 -6.49 20.26
N PHE A 178 6.76 -6.26 19.48
CA PHE A 178 6.48 -4.97 18.84
C PHE A 178 5.40 -4.15 19.56
N GLY A 179 4.86 -4.66 20.67
CA GLY A 179 3.81 -3.97 21.43
C GLY A 179 2.48 -3.88 20.69
N ILE A 180 2.20 -4.81 19.78
CA ILE A 180 0.95 -4.85 18.99
C ILE A 180 -0.19 -5.37 19.89
N LYS A 181 -1.19 -4.53 20.11
CA LYS A 181 -2.42 -4.74 20.89
C LYS A 181 -3.70 -4.72 20.03
N GLY A 182 -3.58 -4.67 18.71
CA GLY A 182 -4.72 -4.44 17.84
C GLY A 182 -4.35 -4.33 16.36
N ALA A 183 -5.31 -3.88 15.57
CA ALA A 183 -5.20 -3.80 14.10
C ALA A 183 -5.24 -2.33 13.62
N VAL A 184 -4.73 -2.09 12.42
CA VAL A 184 -4.81 -0.77 11.77
C VAL A 184 -5.90 -0.74 10.70
N LYS A 185 -6.46 0.44 10.45
CA LYS A 185 -7.34 0.73 9.32
C LYS A 185 -7.02 2.11 8.76
N PHE A 186 -7.13 2.27 7.45
CA PHE A 186 -6.90 3.55 6.78
C PHE A 186 -8.21 4.27 6.50
N GLU A 187 -8.36 5.48 7.02
CA GLU A 187 -9.62 6.22 7.02
C GLU A 187 -9.47 7.72 6.78
N ASN A 188 -10.33 8.28 5.93
CA ASN A 188 -10.36 9.71 5.58
C ASN A 188 -11.22 10.54 6.60
N HIS A 189 -11.95 9.86 7.49
CA HIS A 189 -12.94 10.51 8.36
C HIS A 189 -12.41 10.75 9.78
N SER A 190 -11.65 11.83 9.99
CA SER A 190 -11.15 12.28 11.32
C SER A 190 -12.25 12.39 12.40
N ASN A 191 -13.51 12.59 12.02
CA ASN A 191 -14.65 12.62 12.95
C ASN A 191 -14.88 11.31 13.73
N THR A 192 -14.24 10.21 13.33
CA THR A 192 -14.37 8.90 13.96
C THR A 192 -13.29 8.62 15.01
N LEU A 193 -12.30 9.52 15.14
CA LEU A 193 -11.19 9.44 16.11
C LEU A 193 -11.55 10.02 17.49
N SER A 194 -12.79 10.47 17.69
CA SER A 194 -13.28 10.99 18.98
C SER A 194 -14.30 10.02 19.59
N PRO A 195 -13.99 9.34 20.71
CA PRO A 195 -14.93 8.42 21.37
C PRO A 195 -16.22 9.10 21.86
N ASP A 196 -16.18 10.42 22.10
CA ASP A 196 -17.31 11.20 22.65
C ASP A 196 -18.50 11.40 21.70
N ARG A 197 -18.38 11.05 20.40
CA ARG A 197 -19.46 11.32 19.41
C ARG A 197 -20.35 10.14 19.09
N THR A 198 -19.90 8.91 19.34
CA THR A 198 -20.70 7.70 19.14
C THR A 198 -21.89 7.64 20.10
N THR A 199 -21.71 8.13 21.33
CA THR A 199 -22.75 8.24 22.35
C THR A 199 -23.79 9.32 22.03
N GLU A 200 -23.39 10.48 21.53
CA GLU A 200 -24.33 11.55 21.14
C GLU A 200 -25.16 11.19 19.88
N GLN A 201 -24.56 10.51 18.90
CA GLN A 201 -25.29 10.09 17.70
C GLN A 201 -26.32 8.99 18.00
N MET A 202 -26.03 8.05 18.90
CA MET A 202 -26.99 7.02 19.31
C MET A 202 -28.17 7.60 20.11
N GLN A 203 -27.95 8.64 20.92
CA GLN A 203 -29.05 9.34 21.62
C GLN A 203 -29.94 10.17 20.68
N SER A 204 -29.43 10.58 19.52
CA SER A 204 -30.21 11.31 18.51
C SER A 204 -31.08 10.43 17.59
N LEU A 205 -30.96 9.09 17.72
CA LEU A 205 -31.74 8.10 16.96
C LEU A 205 -33.05 7.69 17.66
N SER A 206 -33.55 8.47 18.64
CA SER A 206 -34.91 8.28 19.13
C SER A 206 -35.90 8.44 17.97
N ILE A 207 -36.56 7.34 17.62
CA ILE A 207 -37.60 7.26 16.59
C ILE A 207 -38.78 8.10 17.06
N SER A 208 -38.81 9.38 16.66
CA SER A 208 -40.06 10.10 16.49
C SER A 208 -40.46 9.95 15.03
N ASP A 209 -41.50 9.14 14.79
CA ASP A 209 -42.08 8.91 13.48
C ASP A 209 -42.45 10.23 12.80
N ASN A 210 -41.65 10.63 11.81
CA ASN A 210 -42.09 11.51 10.75
C ASN A 210 -41.22 11.29 9.51
N PRO A 211 -41.79 10.88 8.37
CA PRO A 211 -41.02 10.57 7.18
C PRO A 211 -40.34 11.83 6.63
N ARG A 212 -39.00 11.79 6.60
CA ARG A 212 -38.11 12.83 6.05
C ARG A 212 -38.33 12.96 4.54
N ARG A 213 -39.28 13.80 4.12
CA ARG A 213 -39.46 14.20 2.71
C ARG A 213 -38.41 15.26 2.35
N SER A 214 -37.62 15.00 1.31
CA SER A 214 -36.55 15.88 0.84
C SER A 214 -37.02 17.31 0.55
N GLU A 215 -36.29 18.31 1.07
CA GLU A 215 -36.58 19.75 1.00
C GLU A 215 -36.64 20.30 -0.44
N ARG A 216 -35.94 19.65 -1.39
CA ARG A 216 -36.01 19.96 -2.83
C ARG A 216 -37.40 19.77 -3.46
N LEU A 217 -38.26 18.94 -2.89
CA LEU A 217 -39.63 18.70 -3.40
C LEU A 217 -40.68 19.62 -2.76
N ARG A 218 -40.32 20.42 -1.75
CA ARG A 218 -41.22 21.41 -1.12
C ARG A 218 -41.19 22.78 -1.81
N ALA A 219 -40.19 23.05 -2.65
CA ALA A 219 -40.00 24.36 -3.29
C ALA A 219 -40.94 24.63 -4.50
N HIS A 220 -41.74 23.65 -4.95
CA HIS A 220 -42.66 23.81 -6.09
C HIS A 220 -44.14 23.93 -5.72
N ALA A 221 -44.50 23.94 -4.43
CA ALA A 221 -45.87 24.17 -3.99
C ALA A 221 -45.88 25.33 -2.98
N ASN A 222 -46.10 26.54 -3.49
CA ASN A 222 -46.59 27.76 -2.81
C ASN A 222 -45.73 29.01 -3.06
N LYS A 223 -46.19 29.85 -3.99
CA LYS A 223 -46.17 31.31 -3.91
C LYS A 223 -47.57 31.78 -4.33
N PRO A 224 -48.12 32.91 -3.83
CA PRO A 224 -47.40 34.14 -3.45
C PRO A 224 -47.87 34.82 -2.14
N GLY A 225 -47.07 35.78 -1.64
CA GLY A 225 -47.52 36.73 -0.60
C GLY A 225 -46.36 37.38 0.15
N ARG A 226 -46.24 38.71 0.06
CA ARG A 226 -45.26 39.59 0.72
C ARG A 226 -45.45 39.62 2.25
N ALA A 227 -44.35 39.60 3.01
CA ALA A 227 -43.92 40.63 4.00
C ALA A 227 -42.91 40.06 5.02
N ASP A 228 -41.97 40.92 5.42
CA ASP A 228 -41.28 41.03 6.72
C ASP A 228 -40.16 40.06 7.20
N SER A 229 -39.03 40.71 7.55
CA SER A 229 -38.31 40.56 8.83
C SER A 229 -37.24 39.45 8.98
N PRO A 230 -36.24 39.63 9.89
CA PRO A 230 -34.81 39.57 9.55
C PRO A 230 -34.25 38.14 9.61
N LYS A 231 -33.30 37.88 8.70
CA LYS A 231 -32.57 36.61 8.61
C LYS A 231 -31.83 36.31 9.92
N PRO A 232 -32.07 35.17 10.59
CA PRO A 232 -31.15 34.70 11.61
C PRO A 232 -29.91 34.15 10.89
N SER A 233 -28.76 34.79 11.13
CA SER A 233 -27.45 34.25 10.78
C SER A 233 -27.16 33.00 11.60
N LYS A 234 -27.62 31.84 11.11
CA LYS A 234 -27.08 30.54 11.49
C LYS A 234 -26.18 30.07 10.36
N SER A 235 -25.03 30.72 10.22
CA SER A 235 -23.84 30.01 9.75
C SER A 235 -23.51 29.00 10.83
N ALA A 236 -24.15 27.82 10.77
CA ALA A 236 -23.59 26.64 11.37
C ALA A 236 -22.16 26.56 10.82
N MET A 237 -21.19 26.91 11.66
CA MET A 237 -19.78 26.73 11.37
C MET A 237 -19.63 25.25 11.12
N LYS A 238 -19.67 24.85 9.84
CA LYS A 238 -19.06 23.60 9.41
C LYS A 238 -17.66 23.70 9.97
N SER A 239 -17.32 22.87 10.93
CA SER A 239 -15.94 22.78 11.41
C SER A 239 -15.10 22.30 10.24
N SER A 240 -14.67 23.23 9.39
CA SER A 240 -13.76 22.99 8.26
C SER A 240 -12.36 22.85 8.82
N ARG A 241 -12.16 21.86 9.69
CA ARG A 241 -10.82 21.46 10.09
C ARG A 241 -10.11 21.04 8.79
N PRO A 242 -8.98 21.66 8.42
CA PRO A 242 -8.13 21.17 7.34
C PRO A 242 -7.74 19.72 7.66
N ARG A 243 -7.97 18.79 6.73
CA ARG A 243 -7.79 17.34 6.93
C ARG A 243 -6.62 16.87 6.07
N ALA A 244 -5.80 15.96 6.62
CA ALA A 244 -4.95 15.10 5.80
C ALA A 244 -5.83 14.27 4.87
N ASP A 245 -5.25 13.78 3.77
CA ASP A 245 -5.98 12.95 2.83
C ASP A 245 -6.38 11.59 3.43
N GLN A 246 -5.53 11.01 4.28
CA GLN A 246 -5.78 9.72 4.93
C GLN A 246 -5.12 9.64 6.32
N PHE A 247 -5.74 8.89 7.23
CA PHE A 247 -5.16 8.53 8.52
C PHE A 247 -5.00 7.02 8.61
N CYS A 248 -3.86 6.55 9.14
CA CYS A 248 -3.74 5.21 9.69
C CYS A 248 -4.27 5.23 11.12
N VAL A 249 -5.34 4.50 11.38
CA VAL A 249 -6.02 4.44 12.67
C VAL A 249 -5.73 3.10 13.32
N TYR A 250 -5.07 3.17 14.48
CA TYR A 250 -4.81 2.03 15.32
C TYR A 250 -6.02 1.76 16.23
N ASN A 251 -6.62 0.58 16.08
CA ASN A 251 -7.79 0.16 16.83
C ASN A 251 -7.36 -0.90 17.84
N THR A 252 -7.54 -0.61 19.13
CA THR A 252 -7.26 -1.53 20.23
C THR A 252 -8.56 -1.91 20.92
N SER A 253 -8.74 -3.21 21.17
CA SER A 253 -9.83 -3.73 21.99
C SER A 253 -9.34 -3.86 23.43
N GLY A 254 -9.89 -3.06 24.35
CA GLY A 254 -9.70 -3.28 25.78
C GLY A 254 -10.53 -4.46 26.27
N GLU A 255 -10.10 -5.14 27.34
CA GLU A 255 -10.93 -6.14 28.02
C GLU A 255 -12.16 -5.46 28.64
N GLY A 256 -13.31 -5.53 27.95
CA GLY A 256 -14.62 -5.17 28.50
C GLY A 256 -15.19 -3.78 28.15
N GLU A 257 -14.49 -2.92 27.40
CA GLU A 257 -14.99 -1.57 27.02
C GLU A 257 -14.69 -1.19 25.55
N THR A 258 -15.36 -0.12 25.10
CA THR A 258 -15.38 0.48 23.75
C THR A 258 -14.04 0.51 23.03
N GLU A 259 -14.06 0.19 21.72
CA GLU A 259 -12.90 0.26 20.81
C GLU A 259 -12.15 1.59 20.96
N HIS A 260 -10.89 1.53 21.39
CA HIS A 260 -10.02 2.71 21.52
C HIS A 260 -9.31 2.93 20.19
N ARG A 261 -9.56 4.09 19.59
CA ARG A 261 -9.11 4.46 18.25
C ARG A 261 -8.13 5.61 18.34
N VAL A 262 -6.91 5.40 17.89
CA VAL A 262 -5.82 6.37 17.94
C VAL A 262 -5.24 6.55 16.54
N ALA A 263 -5.03 7.79 16.10
CA ALA A 263 -4.30 8.04 14.87
C ALA A 263 -2.82 7.70 15.08
N ALA A 264 -2.28 6.80 14.26
CA ALA A 264 -0.87 6.41 14.32
C ALA A 264 -0.01 7.20 13.33
N LEU A 265 -0.57 7.52 12.16
CA LEU A 265 0.12 8.15 11.04
C LEU A 265 -0.86 9.02 10.24
N THR A 266 -0.40 10.19 9.76
CA THR A 266 -1.09 10.97 8.72
C THR A 266 -0.44 10.78 7.36
N ILE A 267 -1.25 10.65 6.32
CA ILE A 267 -0.79 10.48 4.94
C ILE A 267 -1.33 11.64 4.11
N GLU A 268 -0.44 12.31 3.39
CA GLU A 268 -0.77 13.31 2.39
C GLU A 268 -0.42 12.78 1.00
N TYR A 269 -1.39 12.77 0.08
CA TYR A 269 -1.12 12.37 -1.29
C TYR A 269 -0.75 13.59 -2.12
N LYS A 270 0.27 13.43 -2.96
CA LYS A 270 0.58 14.40 -4.01
C LYS A 270 0.65 13.70 -5.33
N ALA A 271 -0.20 14.11 -6.27
CA ALA A 271 -0.18 13.50 -7.59
C ALA A 271 1.23 13.60 -8.21
N PRO A 272 1.75 12.53 -8.83
CA PRO A 272 3.15 12.46 -9.26
C PRO A 272 3.52 13.53 -10.30
N HIS A 273 2.55 14.04 -11.08
CA HIS A 273 2.78 15.16 -12.00
C HIS A 273 2.87 16.53 -11.31
N LYS A 274 2.37 16.67 -10.07
CA LYS A 274 2.48 17.89 -9.25
C LYS A 274 3.75 17.89 -8.39
N LEU A 275 4.14 16.72 -7.89
CA LEU A 275 5.38 16.51 -7.15
C LEU A 275 6.16 15.33 -7.77
N THR A 276 6.94 15.62 -8.80
CA THR A 276 7.73 14.62 -9.53
C THR A 276 8.95 14.17 -8.72
N LEU A 277 9.51 13.00 -9.07
CA LEU A 277 10.82 12.58 -8.54
C LEU A 277 11.92 13.63 -8.79
N GLY A 278 11.88 14.33 -9.93
CA GLY A 278 12.82 15.41 -10.22
C GLY A 278 12.71 16.59 -9.24
N HIS A 279 11.47 16.98 -8.87
CA HIS A 279 11.25 17.99 -7.84
C HIS A 279 11.78 17.53 -6.48
N ILE A 280 11.58 16.25 -6.12
CA ILE A 280 12.03 15.69 -4.84
C ILE A 280 13.57 15.63 -4.79
N TYR A 281 14.23 15.08 -5.81
CA TYR A 281 15.69 14.96 -5.80
C TYR A 281 16.41 16.32 -5.81
N GLU A 282 15.88 17.30 -6.53
CA GLU A 282 16.47 18.64 -6.58
C GLU A 282 16.11 19.48 -5.34
N GLY A 283 14.91 19.26 -4.79
CA GLY A 283 14.33 20.09 -3.75
C GLY A 283 14.56 19.58 -2.33
N LEU A 284 14.58 18.28 -2.08
CA LEU A 284 14.66 17.70 -0.74
C LEU A 284 16.09 17.76 -0.21
N ALA A 285 16.29 18.55 0.85
CA ALA A 285 17.57 18.76 1.51
C ALA A 285 17.32 19.25 2.94
N GLU A 286 18.38 19.36 3.73
CA GLU A 286 18.34 20.17 4.96
C GLU A 286 17.95 21.61 4.61
N MET A 287 16.94 22.15 5.32
CA MET A 287 16.41 23.48 5.08
C MET A 287 16.13 24.22 6.39
N ASN A 288 16.48 25.50 6.40
CA ASN A 288 15.92 26.53 7.27
C ASN A 288 14.78 27.21 6.50
N LEU A 289 13.54 27.13 6.99
CA LEU A 289 12.40 27.62 6.21
C LEU A 289 12.36 29.14 6.05
N ASP A 290 13.00 29.90 6.94
CA ASP A 290 13.11 31.36 6.76
C ASP A 290 13.85 31.72 5.46
N GLU A 291 14.82 30.90 5.06
CA GLU A 291 15.64 31.13 3.86
C GLU A 291 14.97 30.60 2.57
N VAL A 292 14.02 29.67 2.69
CA VAL A 292 13.38 29.00 1.54
C VAL A 292 12.10 29.71 1.09
N VAL A 293 11.41 30.37 2.02
CA VAL A 293 10.11 31.00 1.77
C VAL A 293 10.25 32.32 0.98
N GLU A 294 11.41 32.98 1.02
CA GLU A 294 11.64 34.21 0.26
C GLU A 294 11.63 33.95 -1.26
N GLU A 295 10.86 34.75 -2.01
CA GLU A 295 10.82 34.73 -3.48
C GLU A 295 11.73 35.81 -4.08
N GLY A 296 12.63 35.40 -4.97
CA GLY A 296 13.50 36.27 -5.75
C GLY A 296 13.11 36.37 -7.23
N GLU A 297 13.42 37.49 -7.88
CA GLU A 297 13.03 37.78 -9.27
C GLU A 297 13.72 36.88 -10.33
N ASN A 298 14.80 36.16 -9.98
CA ASN A 298 15.59 35.31 -10.91
C ASN A 298 16.09 34.02 -10.24
N GLU A 299 15.17 33.23 -9.71
CA GLU A 299 15.54 32.00 -9.00
C GLU A 299 16.01 30.88 -9.91
N SER A 300 16.96 30.10 -9.40
CA SER A 300 17.31 28.83 -10.02
C SER A 300 16.15 27.83 -9.91
N VAL A 301 16.16 26.81 -10.78
CA VAL A 301 15.22 25.68 -10.68
C VAL A 301 15.32 25.01 -9.30
N ALA A 302 16.54 24.91 -8.76
CA ALA A 302 16.80 24.31 -7.45
C ALA A 302 16.08 25.03 -6.30
N ILE A 303 16.10 26.36 -6.28
CA ILE A 303 15.42 27.16 -5.24
C ILE A 303 13.91 26.95 -5.33
N ARG A 304 13.35 26.94 -6.55
CA ARG A 304 11.92 26.66 -6.74
C ARG A 304 11.53 25.25 -6.30
N CYS A 305 12.36 24.24 -6.59
CA CYS A 305 12.12 22.86 -6.14
C CYS A 305 12.19 22.75 -4.62
N ARG A 306 13.16 23.40 -3.97
CA ARG A 306 13.26 23.49 -2.50
C ARG A 306 12.00 24.10 -1.91
N ARG A 307 11.52 25.22 -2.44
CA ARG A 307 10.28 25.87 -1.97
C ARG A 307 9.07 24.97 -2.13
N LEU A 308 8.93 24.31 -3.27
CA LEU A 308 7.85 23.37 -3.53
C LEU A 308 7.84 22.22 -2.51
N VAL A 309 8.98 21.54 -2.32
CA VAL A 309 9.12 20.43 -1.36
C VAL A 309 8.88 20.91 0.07
N ALA A 310 9.44 22.06 0.46
CA ALA A 310 9.21 22.68 1.76
C ALA A 310 7.74 22.97 2.02
N ALA A 311 7.01 23.48 1.03
CA ALA A 311 5.60 23.78 1.16
C ALA A 311 4.74 22.50 1.27
N VAL A 312 5.09 21.44 0.54
CA VAL A 312 4.44 20.13 0.68
C VAL A 312 4.71 19.51 2.07
N ILE A 313 5.94 19.53 2.56
CA ILE A 313 6.30 19.05 3.92
C ILE A 313 5.59 19.87 4.98
N THR A 314 5.53 21.19 4.83
CA THR A 314 4.79 22.09 5.72
C THR A 314 3.31 21.72 5.78
N GLN A 315 2.71 21.36 4.64
CA GLN A 315 1.33 20.90 4.61
C GLN A 315 1.13 19.62 5.43
N GLY A 316 1.96 18.59 5.22
CA GLY A 316 1.91 17.33 5.99
C GLY A 316 2.15 17.56 7.49
N PHE A 317 3.21 18.30 7.83
CA PHE A 317 3.53 18.72 9.19
C PHE A 317 2.34 19.39 9.90
N SER A 318 1.65 20.32 9.21
CA SER A 318 0.51 21.02 9.80
C SER A 318 -0.64 20.08 10.17
N TYR A 319 -0.79 18.95 9.47
CA TYR A 319 -1.79 17.94 9.78
C TYR A 319 -1.35 17.03 10.91
N MET A 320 -0.06 16.65 10.94
CA MET A 320 0.53 15.90 12.05
C MET A 320 0.35 16.65 13.38
N VAL A 321 0.68 17.95 13.42
CA VAL A 321 0.49 18.82 14.61
C VAL A 321 -0.98 18.90 15.02
N LYS A 322 -1.91 19.06 14.07
CA LYS A 322 -3.35 19.13 14.35
C LYS A 322 -3.91 17.80 14.86
N ALA A 323 -3.37 16.69 14.39
CA ALA A 323 -3.77 15.34 14.79
C ALA A 323 -3.09 14.89 16.09
N GLY A 324 -1.99 15.54 16.48
CA GLY A 324 -1.18 15.16 17.64
C GLY A 324 -0.42 13.86 17.41
N VAL A 325 0.06 13.63 16.18
CA VAL A 325 0.83 12.42 15.82
C VAL A 325 2.29 12.76 15.55
N GLU A 326 3.17 11.84 15.94
CA GLU A 326 4.63 11.94 15.74
C GLU A 326 5.01 11.63 14.29
N TYR A 327 4.33 10.67 13.65
CA TYR A 327 4.69 10.16 12.33
C TYR A 327 3.71 10.62 11.25
N GLY A 328 4.26 10.90 10.07
CA GLY A 328 3.49 11.22 8.87
C GLY A 328 4.23 10.79 7.61
N GLU A 329 3.53 10.82 6.48
CA GLU A 329 4.16 10.58 5.18
C GLU A 329 3.53 11.45 4.09
N ILE A 330 4.35 11.75 3.07
CA ILE A 330 3.90 12.28 1.80
C ILE A 330 4.11 11.21 0.76
N TYR A 331 3.03 10.78 0.12
CA TYR A 331 3.07 9.72 -0.87
C TYR A 331 2.76 10.27 -2.27
N THR A 332 3.59 9.93 -3.25
CA THR A 332 3.41 10.31 -4.67
C THR A 332 3.07 9.14 -5.58
N GLY A 333 3.07 7.92 -5.06
CA GLY A 333 3.04 6.69 -5.86
C GLY A 333 4.44 6.24 -6.24
N GLU A 334 5.31 7.16 -6.68
CA GLU A 334 6.70 6.85 -7.03
C GLU A 334 7.65 6.93 -5.84
N ALA A 335 7.35 7.79 -4.87
CA ALA A 335 8.15 8.03 -3.69
C ALA A 335 7.28 8.22 -2.44
N THR A 336 7.87 7.87 -1.31
CA THR A 336 7.36 8.17 0.03
C THR A 336 8.38 9.03 0.75
N ILE A 337 7.97 10.20 1.23
CA ILE A 337 8.74 11.02 2.16
C ILE A 337 8.17 10.76 3.55
N PHE A 338 8.86 9.94 4.34
CA PHE A 338 8.54 9.71 5.74
C PHE A 338 8.89 10.94 6.57
N LEU A 339 8.02 11.31 7.49
CA LEU A 339 8.15 12.47 8.36
C LEU A 339 8.06 12.05 9.83
N ARG A 340 8.87 12.70 10.67
CA ARG A 340 8.81 12.57 12.12
C ARG A 340 8.93 13.93 12.80
N ILE A 341 7.97 14.23 13.69
CA ILE A 341 8.05 15.39 14.59
C ILE A 341 8.60 14.91 15.93
N PRO A 342 9.82 15.30 16.33
CA PRO A 342 10.35 14.97 17.64
C PRO A 342 9.63 15.78 18.74
N ASP A 343 10.04 15.61 20.00
CA ASP A 343 9.49 16.38 21.13
C ASP A 343 9.51 17.91 20.91
N ASP A 344 10.50 18.40 20.15
CA ASP A 344 10.55 19.80 19.69
C ASP A 344 9.86 19.95 18.32
N PRO A 345 8.65 20.56 18.26
CA PRO A 345 7.91 20.74 17.03
C PRO A 345 8.47 21.85 16.13
N SER A 346 9.59 22.51 16.50
CA SER A 346 10.30 23.44 15.60
C SER A 346 10.95 22.73 14.41
N THR A 347 11.14 21.41 14.50
CA THR A 347 11.85 20.63 13.50
C THR A 347 10.97 19.48 13.01
N VAL A 348 11.07 19.15 11.73
CA VAL A 348 10.57 17.89 11.18
C VAL A 348 11.72 17.13 10.53
N TYR A 349 11.84 15.87 10.89
CA TYR A 349 12.78 14.93 10.27
C TYR A 349 12.16 14.29 9.04
N TYR A 350 12.96 14.03 8.01
CA TYR A 350 12.52 13.34 6.80
C TYR A 350 13.41 12.17 6.40
N SER A 351 12.82 11.13 5.81
CA SER A 351 13.52 10.11 5.03
C SER A 351 12.81 9.89 3.70
N LEU A 352 13.56 9.61 2.63
CA LEU A 352 13.02 9.39 1.28
C LEU A 352 13.18 7.93 0.90
N SER A 353 12.08 7.29 0.51
CA SER A 353 12.08 5.99 -0.16
C SER A 353 11.51 6.12 -1.57
N VAL A 354 12.19 5.49 -2.53
CA VAL A 354 11.80 5.39 -3.94
C VAL A 354 11.84 3.91 -4.33
N PRO A 355 10.75 3.14 -4.11
CA PRO A 355 10.77 1.67 -4.23
C PRO A 355 11.38 1.16 -5.55
N LYS A 356 11.06 1.80 -6.68
CA LYS A 356 11.60 1.42 -7.99
C LYS A 356 13.11 1.63 -8.12
N GLY A 357 13.65 2.64 -7.45
CA GLY A 357 15.09 2.95 -7.42
C GLY A 357 15.82 2.10 -6.38
N ASP A 358 15.26 1.99 -5.19
CA ASP A 358 15.87 1.36 -4.02
C ASP A 358 15.91 -0.17 -4.15
N VAL A 359 14.84 -0.76 -4.67
CA VAL A 359 14.70 -2.22 -4.86
C VAL A 359 15.15 -2.66 -6.25
N GLY A 360 14.81 -1.86 -7.27
CA GLY A 360 15.00 -2.22 -8.67
C GLY A 360 13.92 -3.16 -9.22
N ALA A 361 14.29 -3.95 -10.24
CA ALA A 361 13.37 -4.78 -11.00
C ALA A 361 12.94 -6.08 -10.30
N SER A 362 13.58 -6.44 -9.18
CA SER A 362 13.26 -7.60 -8.36
C SER A 362 13.76 -7.38 -6.94
N THR A 363 13.08 -7.94 -5.96
CA THR A 363 13.51 -7.86 -4.55
C THR A 363 14.78 -8.67 -4.25
N GLY A 364 15.25 -9.50 -5.19
CA GLY A 364 16.36 -10.42 -4.96
C GLY A 364 16.04 -11.55 -3.97
N TRP A 365 14.76 -11.71 -3.60
CA TRP A 365 14.28 -12.85 -2.85
C TRP A 365 14.39 -14.13 -3.70
N ASP A 366 14.93 -15.20 -3.12
CA ASP A 366 14.89 -16.55 -3.68
C ASP A 366 14.12 -17.50 -2.77
N GLU A 367 13.59 -18.59 -3.34
CA GLU A 367 12.85 -19.65 -2.60
C GLU A 367 13.70 -20.33 -1.50
N ARG A 368 14.99 -19.99 -1.39
CA ARG A 368 15.90 -20.49 -0.35
C ARG A 368 16.03 -19.52 0.84
N GLY A 369 15.33 -18.39 0.81
CA GLY A 369 15.29 -17.43 1.91
C GLY A 369 16.52 -16.53 2.00
N ASN A 370 17.32 -16.39 0.94
CA ASN A 370 18.43 -15.44 0.95
C ASN A 370 17.89 -14.01 0.85
N LEU A 371 18.07 -13.24 1.92
CA LEU A 371 17.78 -11.81 1.94
C LEU A 371 18.93 -11.08 1.26
N SER A 372 18.65 -10.54 0.07
CA SER A 372 19.57 -9.63 -0.59
C SER A 372 19.40 -8.21 -0.03
N VAL A 373 20.37 -7.33 -0.29
CA VAL A 373 20.24 -5.90 0.05
C VAL A 373 18.96 -5.30 -0.56
N SER A 374 18.57 -5.70 -1.77
CA SER A 374 17.32 -5.28 -2.42
C SER A 374 16.07 -5.77 -1.70
N THR A 375 16.16 -6.86 -0.94
CA THR A 375 15.03 -7.40 -0.16
C THR A 375 14.77 -6.53 1.06
N VAL A 376 15.84 -6.04 1.70
CA VAL A 376 15.77 -5.08 2.81
C VAL A 376 15.21 -3.75 2.32
N HIS A 377 15.64 -3.24 1.17
CA HIS A 377 15.09 -2.01 0.58
C HIS A 377 13.62 -2.17 0.15
N CYS A 378 13.20 -3.38 -0.26
CA CYS A 378 11.80 -3.66 -0.58
C CYS A 378 10.95 -3.62 0.67
N MET A 379 11.47 -4.22 1.73
CA MET A 379 10.86 -4.20 3.06
C MET A 379 10.81 -2.78 3.64
N GLU A 380 11.83 -1.95 3.43
CA GLU A 380 11.85 -0.54 3.87
C GLU A 380 10.93 0.38 3.03
N ALA A 381 10.59 -0.06 1.82
CA ALA A 381 9.68 0.64 0.92
C ALA A 381 8.18 0.36 1.22
N PHE A 382 7.87 -0.64 2.07
CA PHE A 382 6.53 -1.05 2.49
C PHE A 382 6.34 -0.90 3.99
#